data_AF-A0A834KAP1-F1
#
_entry.id   AF-A0A834KAP1-F1
#
_cell.length_a   1.000
_cell.length_b   1.000
_cell.length_c   1.000
_cell.angle_alpha   90.00
_cell.angle_beta   90.00
_cell.angle_gamma   90.00
#
_symmetry.space_group_name_H-M   'P 1'
#
loop_
_entity.id
_entity.type
_entity.pdbx_description
1 polymer ?
#
loop_
_entity_poly.entity_id
_entity_poly.type
_entity_poly.pdbx_seq_one_letter_code
_entity_poly.pdbx_strand_id
1 'polypeptide(L)'
;MDKIQYQYLRYNRYLMIVLGQWPSQSTLERFLISIVFVPTIAAQLIFQGGGLICAVVDMDAFMEGVAPFIISLMCLAKYINFAYNFEQMKDLFMTMQKDWRFYMKYEYECNILYRYYEVAKTATFGYAASVYGAMIPFMMVPTLLNVANALEILNTTDDKPLLFRVDYFVDVETYYYPLLIHSYFATIGYITIVVAMDTINLLYVQHACALCTILGYYLENIVKSDDLEIDLIPNPRDDEGHRAMKECIKLHNHVIMLVLNLLN
;
A
#
# COMPACT_ATOMS: atom_id res chain seq x y z
N MET A 1 2.94 -19.30 -5.66
CA MET A 1 4.09 -18.40 -5.54
C MET A 1 5.31 -19.24 -5.22
N ASP A 2 6.39 -19.13 -6.00
CA ASP A 2 7.63 -19.85 -5.69
C ASP A 2 8.40 -19.18 -4.54
N LYS A 3 9.48 -19.84 -4.08
CA LYS A 3 10.28 -19.39 -2.93
C LYS A 3 10.96 -18.04 -3.15
N ILE A 4 11.37 -17.73 -4.38
CA ILE A 4 12.12 -16.51 -4.69
C ILE A 4 11.15 -15.33 -4.74
N GLN A 5 10.03 -15.47 -5.46
CA GLN A 5 8.98 -14.46 -5.49
C GLN A 5 8.46 -14.14 -4.09
N TYR A 6 8.32 -15.17 -3.25
CA TYR A 6 7.92 -14.98 -1.86
C TYR A 6 8.88 -14.07 -1.08
N GLN A 7 10.19 -14.17 -1.31
CA GLN A 7 11.16 -13.34 -0.58
C GLN A 7 11.01 -11.85 -0.90
N TYR A 8 10.77 -11.51 -2.17
CA TYR A 8 10.51 -10.12 -2.58
C TYR A 8 9.19 -9.59 -2.04
N LEU A 9 8.16 -10.42 -2.01
CA LEU A 9 6.80 -10.01 -1.63
C LEU A 9 6.49 -10.15 -0.14
N ARG A 10 7.41 -10.70 0.67
CA ARG A 10 7.14 -11.08 2.06
C ARG A 10 6.54 -9.95 2.89
N TYR A 11 7.08 -8.74 2.79
CA TYR A 11 6.60 -7.58 3.57
C TYR A 11 5.20 -7.14 3.12
N ASN A 12 5.02 -6.93 1.82
CA ASN A 12 3.72 -6.60 1.23
C ASN A 12 2.66 -7.63 1.61
N ARG A 13 2.98 -8.92 1.51
CA ARG A 13 2.09 -10.01 1.90
C ARG A 13 1.71 -9.95 3.37
N TYR A 14 2.68 -9.76 4.26
CA TYR A 14 2.41 -9.70 5.69
C TYR A 14 1.46 -8.54 6.03
N LEU A 15 1.75 -7.34 5.53
CA LEU A 15 0.92 -6.15 5.74
C LEU A 15 -0.52 -6.36 5.25
N MET A 16 -0.68 -6.89 4.04
CA MET A 16 -2.00 -7.15 3.45
C MET A 16 -2.79 -8.24 4.18
N ILE A 17 -2.12 -9.28 4.69
CA ILE A 17 -2.78 -10.35 5.48
C ILE A 17 -3.33 -9.78 6.79
N VAL A 18 -2.56 -8.92 7.47
CA VAL A 18 -2.99 -8.27 8.73
C VAL A 18 -4.27 -7.46 8.53
N LEU A 19 -4.43 -6.85 7.34
CA LEU A 19 -5.63 -6.08 6.99
C LEU A 19 -6.79 -6.94 6.46
N GLY A 20 -6.58 -8.24 6.25
CA GLY A 20 -7.57 -9.13 5.63
C GLY A 20 -7.74 -8.89 4.12
N GLN A 21 -6.81 -8.20 3.47
CA GLN A 21 -6.92 -7.75 2.08
C GLN A 21 -5.98 -8.52 1.13
N TRP A 22 -5.31 -9.57 1.61
CA TRP A 22 -4.41 -10.33 0.75
C TRP A 22 -5.19 -11.15 -0.30
N PRO A 23 -4.85 -11.07 -1.60
CA PRO A 23 -5.65 -11.68 -2.67
C PRO A 23 -5.87 -13.19 -2.57
N SER A 24 -4.95 -13.93 -1.93
CA SER A 24 -5.04 -15.38 -1.76
C SER A 24 -5.41 -15.81 -0.34
N GLN A 25 -5.93 -14.90 0.48
CA GLN A 25 -6.38 -15.19 1.84
C GLN A 25 -7.74 -15.88 1.82
N SER A 26 -8.01 -16.72 2.83
CA SER A 26 -9.31 -17.40 2.90
C SER A 26 -10.43 -16.39 3.21
N THR A 27 -11.63 -16.64 2.68
CA THR A 27 -12.80 -15.78 2.92
C THR A 27 -13.14 -15.67 4.40
N LEU A 28 -12.94 -16.77 5.15
CA LEU A 28 -13.19 -16.80 6.59
C LEU A 28 -12.20 -15.91 7.37
N GLU A 29 -10.90 -16.02 7.10
CA GLU A 29 -9.89 -15.17 7.76
C GLU A 29 -10.14 -13.69 7.46
N ARG A 30 -10.42 -13.35 6.19
CA ARG A 30 -10.76 -11.98 5.78
C ARG A 30 -11.98 -11.47 6.54
N PHE A 31 -13.03 -12.27 6.67
CA PHE A 31 -14.24 -11.90 7.40
C PHE A 31 -13.94 -11.66 8.89
N LEU A 32 -13.20 -12.57 9.54
CA LEU A 32 -12.82 -12.46 10.95
C LEU A 32 -11.92 -11.25 11.25
N ILE A 33 -11.03 -10.88 10.33
CA ILE A 33 -10.22 -9.66 10.47
C ILE A 33 -11.11 -8.43 10.28
N SER A 34 -11.94 -8.43 9.24
CA SER A 34 -12.78 -7.27 8.88
C SER A 34 -13.79 -6.91 9.98
N ILE A 35 -14.40 -7.91 10.64
CA ILE A 35 -15.42 -7.68 11.67
C ILE A 35 -14.86 -7.00 12.93
N VAL A 36 -13.55 -7.12 13.20
CA VAL A 36 -12.88 -6.44 14.32
C VAL A 36 -12.27 -5.12 13.87
N PHE A 37 -11.64 -5.13 12.70
CA PHE A 37 -10.84 -4.01 12.21
C PHE A 37 -11.70 -2.83 11.73
N VAL A 38 -12.76 -3.09 10.96
CA VAL A 38 -13.61 -2.04 10.38
C VAL A 38 -14.34 -1.23 11.47
N PRO A 39 -14.97 -1.85 12.49
CA PRO A 39 -15.59 -1.08 13.56
C PRO A 39 -14.60 -0.23 14.36
N THR A 40 -13.38 -0.73 14.58
CA THR A 40 -12.33 0.02 15.29
C THR A 40 -11.99 1.32 14.56
N ILE A 41 -11.82 1.24 13.24
CA ILE A 41 -11.52 2.40 12.40
C ILE A 41 -12.72 3.35 12.32
N ALA A 42 -13.93 2.81 12.11
CA ALA A 42 -15.15 3.61 12.01
C ALA A 42 -15.44 4.37 13.31
N ALA A 43 -15.27 3.73 14.47
CA ALA A 43 -15.42 4.38 15.77
C ALA A 43 -14.44 5.55 15.92
N GLN A 44 -13.16 5.36 15.55
CA GLN A 44 -12.18 6.44 15.61
C GLN A 44 -12.55 7.62 14.69
N LEU A 45 -13.06 7.34 13.49
CA LEU A 45 -13.49 8.39 12.57
C LEU A 45 -14.70 9.17 13.12
N ILE A 46 -15.63 8.48 13.78
CA ILE A 46 -16.77 9.11 14.45
C ILE A 46 -16.29 10.01 15.60
N PHE A 47 -15.34 9.55 16.41
CA PHE A 47 -14.79 10.37 17.50
C PHE A 47 -14.08 11.61 16.98
N GLN A 48 -13.22 11.48 15.97
CA GLN A 48 -12.53 12.63 15.36
C GLN A 48 -13.50 13.60 14.69
N GLY A 49 -14.48 13.09 13.93
CA GLY A 49 -15.48 13.93 13.26
C GLY A 49 -16.41 14.64 14.24
N GLY A 50 -16.87 13.93 15.27
CA GLY A 50 -17.66 14.51 16.36
C GLY A 50 -16.89 15.58 17.12
N GLY A 51 -15.63 15.29 17.47
CA GLY A 51 -14.72 16.26 18.11
C GLY A 51 -14.54 17.52 17.28
N LEU A 52 -14.32 17.37 15.97
CA LEU A 52 -14.17 18.48 15.04
C LEU A 52 -15.43 19.35 14.95
N ILE A 53 -16.62 18.74 14.86
CA ILE A 53 -17.90 19.46 14.80
C ILE A 53 -18.14 20.23 16.09
N CYS A 54 -17.87 19.63 17.24
CA CYS A 54 -18.06 20.26 18.55
C CYS A 54 -17.02 21.36 18.82
N ALA A 55 -15.83 21.26 18.23
CA ALA A 55 -14.75 22.25 18.35
C ALA A 55 -14.89 23.45 17.40
N VAL A 56 -15.95 23.56 16.59
CA VAL A 56 -16.11 24.65 15.58
C VAL A 56 -16.00 26.07 16.17
N VAL A 57 -16.30 26.25 17.45
CA VAL A 57 -16.20 27.55 18.13
C VAL A 57 -14.76 27.87 18.56
N ASP A 58 -13.95 26.84 18.80
CA ASP A 58 -12.53 26.95 19.14
C ASP A 58 -11.69 26.69 17.88
N MET A 59 -11.31 27.78 17.19
CA MET A 59 -10.60 27.70 15.92
C MET A 59 -9.24 27.01 16.04
N ASP A 60 -8.57 27.10 17.20
CA ASP A 60 -7.27 26.45 17.40
C ASP A 60 -7.45 24.94 17.51
N ALA A 61 -8.40 24.47 18.33
CA ALA A 61 -8.72 23.05 18.45
C ALA A 61 -9.31 22.48 17.15
N PHE A 62 -10.13 23.24 16.44
CA PHE A 62 -10.66 22.85 15.14
C PHE A 62 -9.53 22.61 14.14
N MET A 63 -8.62 23.58 13.98
CA MET A 63 -7.51 23.47 13.03
C MET A 63 -6.55 22.32 13.38
N GLU A 64 -6.32 22.06 14.67
CA GLU A 64 -5.54 20.91 15.15
C GLU A 64 -6.21 19.56 14.77
N GLY A 65 -7.54 19.49 14.82
CA GLY A 65 -8.32 18.29 14.49
C GLY A 65 -8.50 18.01 12.99
N VAL A 66 -8.44 19.03 12.12
CA VAL A 66 -8.70 18.89 10.67
C VAL A 66 -7.71 17.94 10.01
N ALA A 67 -6.40 18.15 10.21
CA ALA A 67 -5.38 17.39 9.48
C ALA A 67 -5.43 15.88 9.80
N PRO A 68 -5.51 15.45 11.08
CA PRO A 68 -5.72 14.04 11.43
C PRO A 68 -7.00 13.45 10.84
N PHE A 69 -8.11 14.20 10.86
CA PHE A 69 -9.39 13.73 10.32
C PHE A 69 -9.31 13.48 8.80
N ILE A 70 -8.70 14.39 8.04
CA ILE A 70 -8.48 14.23 6.59
C ILE A 70 -7.63 12.99 6.30
N ILE A 71 -6.56 12.78 7.08
CA ILE A 71 -5.70 11.59 6.93
C ILE A 71 -6.52 10.32 7.19
N SER A 72 -7.27 10.26 8.28
CA SER A 72 -8.14 9.11 8.60
C SER A 72 -9.19 8.84 7.52
N LEU A 73 -9.78 9.89 6.93
CA LEU A 73 -10.71 9.77 5.81
C LEU A 73 -10.02 9.20 4.56
N MET A 74 -8.81 9.67 4.24
CA MET A 74 -8.02 9.17 3.11
C MET A 74 -7.66 7.69 3.29
N CYS A 75 -7.26 7.28 4.49
CA CYS A 75 -7.00 5.88 4.80
C CYS A 75 -8.24 5.00 4.60
N LEU A 76 -9.40 5.46 5.08
CA LEU A 76 -10.65 4.73 4.91
C LEU A 76 -11.03 4.64 3.42
N ALA A 77 -10.90 5.74 2.67
CA ALA A 77 -11.16 5.76 1.23
C ALA A 77 -10.27 4.75 0.49
N LYS A 78 -8.96 4.68 0.80
CA LYS A 78 -8.03 3.67 0.27
C LYS A 78 -8.48 2.25 0.61
N TYR A 79 -8.86 2.00 1.86
CA TYR A 79 -9.31 0.68 2.30
C TYR A 79 -10.60 0.24 1.57
N ILE A 80 -11.59 1.14 1.47
CA ILE A 80 -12.85 0.87 0.77
C ILE A 80 -12.59 0.64 -0.71
N ASN A 81 -11.76 1.48 -1.35
CA ASN A 81 -11.40 1.32 -2.76
C ASN A 81 -10.81 -0.09 -3.01
N PHE A 82 -9.85 -0.51 -2.19
CA PHE A 82 -9.23 -1.83 -2.33
C PHE A 82 -10.21 -2.97 -2.07
N ALA A 83 -11.14 -2.79 -1.11
CA ALA A 83 -12.15 -3.79 -0.80
C ALA A 83 -13.20 -3.91 -1.92
N TYR A 84 -13.60 -2.78 -2.53
CA TYR A 84 -14.54 -2.72 -3.65
C TYR A 84 -13.92 -3.27 -4.93
N ASN A 85 -12.69 -2.87 -5.24
CA ASN A 85 -11.92 -3.34 -6.40
C ASN A 85 -11.14 -4.64 -6.12
N PHE A 86 -11.55 -5.42 -5.12
CA PHE A 86 -10.78 -6.58 -4.65
C PHE A 86 -10.51 -7.61 -5.76
N GLU A 87 -11.50 -7.92 -6.60
CA GLU A 87 -11.29 -8.86 -7.72
C GLU A 87 -10.28 -8.30 -8.73
N GLN A 88 -10.29 -6.99 -9.01
CA GLN A 88 -9.30 -6.35 -9.87
C GLN A 88 -7.89 -6.43 -9.28
N MET A 89 -7.73 -6.13 -7.98
CA MET A 89 -6.44 -6.24 -7.29
C MET A 89 -5.92 -7.68 -7.26
N LYS A 90 -6.82 -8.64 -7.15
CA LYS A 90 -6.52 -10.06 -7.22
C LYS A 90 -6.13 -10.50 -8.63
N ASP A 91 -6.78 -9.98 -9.67
CA ASP A 91 -6.43 -10.25 -11.06
C ASP A 91 -5.06 -9.65 -11.43
N LEU A 92 -4.75 -8.44 -10.96
CA LEU A 92 -3.41 -7.84 -11.07
C LEU A 92 -2.35 -8.74 -10.42
N PHE A 93 -2.63 -9.21 -9.20
CA PHE A 93 -1.73 -10.11 -8.49
C PHE A 93 -1.53 -11.45 -9.21
N MET A 94 -2.61 -12.05 -9.72
CA MET A 94 -2.53 -13.30 -10.48
C MET A 94 -1.78 -13.12 -11.80
N THR A 95 -2.00 -12.01 -12.49
CA THR A 95 -1.28 -11.66 -13.72
C THR A 95 0.21 -11.53 -13.45
N MET A 96 0.58 -10.76 -12.43
CA MET A 96 1.96 -10.63 -11.97
C MET A 96 2.62 -11.99 -11.64
N GLN A 97 1.88 -12.91 -11.00
CA GLN A 97 2.38 -14.27 -10.76
C GLN A 97 2.56 -15.10 -12.04
N LYS A 98 1.68 -14.94 -13.03
CA LYS A 98 1.79 -15.64 -14.32
C LYS A 98 3.00 -15.13 -15.09
N ASP A 99 3.17 -13.81 -15.17
CA ASP A 99 4.29 -13.15 -15.84
C ASP A 99 5.61 -13.60 -15.21
N TRP A 100 5.69 -13.58 -13.88
CA TRP A 100 6.87 -14.06 -13.16
C TRP A 100 7.25 -15.49 -13.56
N ARG A 101 6.30 -16.43 -13.56
CA ARG A 101 6.58 -17.82 -13.96
C ARG A 101 6.98 -17.96 -15.43
N PHE A 102 6.48 -17.08 -16.29
CA PHE A 102 6.83 -17.07 -17.70
C PHE A 102 8.27 -16.60 -17.91
N TYR A 103 8.61 -15.43 -17.39
CA TYR A 103 9.92 -14.79 -17.59
C TYR A 103 11.05 -15.44 -16.80
N MET A 104 10.75 -16.19 -15.74
CA MET A 104 11.73 -17.00 -15.00
C MET A 104 12.51 -18.01 -15.85
N LYS A 105 12.00 -18.35 -17.04
CA LYS A 105 12.63 -19.30 -17.95
C LYS A 105 13.78 -18.67 -18.75
N TYR A 106 13.86 -17.34 -18.79
CA TYR A 106 14.80 -16.60 -19.61
C TYR A 106 15.71 -15.75 -18.71
N GLU A 107 17.02 -15.93 -18.84
CA GLU A 107 18.00 -15.38 -17.89
C GLU A 107 17.99 -13.85 -17.85
N TYR A 108 17.87 -13.20 -19.01
CA TYR A 108 17.93 -11.75 -19.12
C TYR A 108 16.68 -11.07 -18.52
N GLU A 109 15.49 -11.56 -18.87
CA GLU A 109 14.20 -11.07 -18.40
C GLU A 109 14.02 -11.32 -16.91
N CYS A 110 14.47 -12.48 -16.44
CA CYS A 110 14.50 -12.82 -15.02
C CYS A 110 15.37 -11.84 -14.23
N ASN A 111 16.56 -11.49 -14.74
CA ASN A 111 17.44 -10.51 -14.10
C ASN A 111 16.80 -9.10 -14.03
N ILE A 112 16.11 -8.68 -15.09
CA ILE A 112 15.33 -7.44 -15.08
C ILE A 112 14.27 -7.47 -13.97
N LEU A 113 13.46 -8.54 -13.91
CA LEU A 113 12.43 -8.70 -12.87
C LEU A 113 13.02 -8.65 -11.46
N TYR A 114 14.14 -9.33 -11.21
CA TYR A 114 14.83 -9.28 -9.93
C TYR A 114 15.25 -7.87 -9.54
N ARG A 115 15.82 -7.11 -10.48
CA ARG A 115 16.25 -5.73 -10.22
C ARG A 115 15.07 -4.86 -9.79
N TYR A 116 13.96 -4.92 -10.51
CA TYR A 116 12.76 -4.13 -10.19
C TYR A 116 12.09 -4.58 -8.88
N TYR A 117 12.05 -5.89 -8.62
CA TYR A 117 11.47 -6.42 -7.38
C TYR A 117 12.35 -6.11 -6.16
N GLU A 118 13.68 -6.05 -6.33
CA GLU A 118 14.60 -5.62 -5.28
C GLU A 118 14.42 -4.14 -4.93
N VAL A 119 14.23 -3.29 -5.96
CA VAL A 119 13.87 -1.88 -5.78
C VAL A 119 12.54 -1.75 -5.06
N ALA A 120 11.50 -2.47 -5.50
CA ALA A 120 10.19 -2.49 -4.86
C ALA A 120 10.27 -2.92 -3.39
N LYS A 121 11.04 -3.97 -3.08
CA LYS A 121 11.25 -4.49 -1.73
C LYS A 121 11.97 -3.46 -0.84
N THR A 122 13.03 -2.86 -1.34
CA THR A 122 13.82 -1.84 -0.61
C THR A 122 12.98 -0.59 -0.36
N ALA A 123 12.23 -0.13 -1.38
CA ALA A 123 11.33 1.01 -1.25
C ALA A 123 10.17 0.71 -0.26
N THR A 124 9.60 -0.50 -0.32
CA THR A 124 8.58 -0.96 0.66
C THR A 124 9.11 -0.88 2.08
N PHE A 125 10.31 -1.43 2.32
CA PHE A 125 10.92 -1.43 3.64
C PHE A 125 11.25 -0.02 4.12
N GLY A 126 11.89 0.81 3.26
CA GLY A 126 12.23 2.19 3.59
C GLY A 126 10.99 3.04 3.88
N TYR A 127 9.95 2.92 3.07
CA TYR A 127 8.68 3.61 3.27
C TYR A 127 8.02 3.18 4.57
N ALA A 128 7.85 1.88 4.80
CA ALA A 128 7.28 1.36 6.05
C ALA A 128 8.08 1.84 7.28
N ALA A 129 9.41 1.72 7.25
CA ALA A 129 10.28 2.18 8.34
C ALA A 129 10.13 3.68 8.61
N SER A 130 10.01 4.50 7.56
CA SER A 130 9.83 5.95 7.71
C SER A 130 8.48 6.30 8.35
N VAL A 131 7.38 5.69 7.88
CA VAL A 131 6.03 6.00 8.36
C VAL A 131 5.82 5.48 9.78
N TYR A 132 6.20 4.23 10.07
CA TYR A 132 6.16 3.70 11.44
C TYR A 132 7.14 4.43 12.37
N GLY A 133 8.30 4.85 11.86
CA GLY A 133 9.25 5.67 12.60
C GLY A 133 8.67 7.01 13.02
N ALA A 134 7.93 7.69 12.14
CA ALA A 134 7.23 8.94 12.44
C ALA A 134 6.03 8.76 13.39
N MET A 135 5.37 7.59 13.33
CA MET A 135 4.25 7.24 14.22
C MET A 135 4.67 7.11 15.69
N ILE A 136 5.87 6.57 15.97
CA ILE A 136 6.31 6.29 17.34
C ILE A 136 6.37 7.56 18.21
N PRO A 137 7.05 8.66 17.82
CA PRO A 137 7.04 9.90 18.59
C PRO A 137 5.64 10.44 18.83
N PHE A 138 4.77 10.42 17.82
CA PHE A 138 3.37 10.86 17.94
C PHE A 138 2.63 10.06 19.03
N MET A 139 2.79 8.74 19.05
CA MET A 139 2.19 7.89 20.08
C MET A 139 2.79 8.09 21.48
N MET A 140 4.05 8.49 21.56
CA MET A 140 4.74 8.72 22.83
C MET A 140 4.33 10.03 23.53
N VAL A 141 3.76 11.00 22.81
CA VAL A 141 3.39 12.30 23.41
C VAL A 141 2.45 12.13 24.61
N PRO A 142 1.31 11.42 24.51
CA PRO A 142 0.40 11.27 25.66
C PRO A 142 1.00 10.48 26.83
N THR A 143 1.81 9.45 26.55
CA THR A 143 2.44 8.65 27.61
C THR A 143 3.51 9.45 28.35
N LEU A 144 4.33 10.22 27.64
CA LEU A 144 5.34 11.09 28.23
C LEU A 144 4.71 12.18 29.10
N LEU A 145 3.64 12.82 28.62
CA LEU A 145 2.92 13.83 29.37
C LEU A 145 2.26 13.25 30.63
N ASN A 146 1.64 12.07 30.54
CA ASN A 146 1.09 11.37 31.71
C ASN A 146 2.17 11.03 32.76
N VAL A 147 3.33 10.55 32.32
CA VAL A 147 4.46 10.24 33.23
C VAL A 147 4.99 11.51 33.88
N ALA A 148 5.14 12.59 33.12
CA ALA A 148 5.62 13.87 33.63
C ALA A 148 4.65 14.49 34.65
N ASN A 149 3.34 14.39 34.42
CA ASN A 149 2.30 14.78 35.37
C ASN A 149 2.36 13.91 36.64
N ALA A 150 2.51 12.59 36.51
CA ALA A 150 2.61 11.67 37.65
C ALA A 150 3.87 11.89 38.51
N LEU A 151 4.94 12.43 37.92
CA LEU A 151 6.18 12.78 38.61
C LEU A 151 6.18 14.23 39.13
N GLU A 152 5.05 14.95 39.02
CA GLU A 152 4.90 16.37 39.40
C GLU A 152 5.95 17.30 38.74
N ILE A 153 6.47 16.89 37.57
CA ILE A 153 7.45 17.68 36.81
C ILE A 153 6.74 18.85 36.11
N LEU A 154 5.52 18.62 35.65
CA LEU A 154 4.66 19.61 35.02
C LEU A 154 3.67 20.14 36.07
N ASN A 155 3.65 21.46 36.27
CA ASN A 155 2.70 22.14 37.18
C ASN A 155 1.27 22.26 36.61
N THR A 156 0.94 21.49 35.57
CA THR A 156 -0.38 21.47 34.92
C THR A 156 -1.21 20.36 35.55
N THR A 157 -2.18 20.73 36.37
CA THR A 157 -2.84 19.82 37.31
C THR A 157 -3.93 18.94 36.69
N ASP A 158 -4.42 19.18 35.47
CA ASP A 158 -5.62 18.48 34.97
C ASP A 158 -5.63 18.11 33.48
N ASP A 159 -4.55 18.30 32.72
CA ASP A 159 -4.57 17.94 31.30
C ASP A 159 -4.37 16.43 31.10
N LYS A 160 -5.43 15.78 30.59
CA LYS A 160 -5.46 14.38 30.13
C LYS A 160 -5.09 14.33 28.64
N PRO A 161 -3.80 14.16 28.28
CA PRO A 161 -3.35 14.27 26.90
C PRO A 161 -3.93 13.12 26.05
N LEU A 162 -4.47 13.45 24.88
CA LEU A 162 -5.00 12.48 23.91
C LEU A 162 -4.22 12.60 22.58
N LEU A 163 -4.31 11.55 21.75
CA LEU A 163 -3.71 11.57 20.40
C LEU A 163 -4.48 12.52 19.47
N PHE A 164 -5.77 12.71 19.71
CA PHE A 164 -6.66 13.53 18.89
C PHE A 164 -7.59 14.33 19.80
N ARG A 165 -7.95 15.55 19.36
CA ARG A 165 -8.93 16.42 20.03
C ARG A 165 -10.34 15.86 19.85
N VAL A 166 -10.78 15.08 20.83
CA VAL A 166 -12.13 14.48 20.91
C VAL A 166 -12.83 14.84 22.23
N ASP A 167 -12.16 15.64 23.05
CA ASP A 167 -12.58 16.25 24.31
C ASP A 167 -13.88 17.05 24.22
N TYR A 168 -14.15 17.62 23.05
CA TYR A 168 -15.40 18.34 22.80
C TYR A 168 -16.62 17.43 22.56
N PHE A 169 -16.42 16.14 22.30
CA PHE A 169 -17.48 15.21 21.91
C PHE A 169 -17.78 14.13 22.95
N VAL A 170 -16.76 13.69 23.70
CA VAL A 170 -16.88 12.64 24.71
C VAL A 170 -16.35 13.17 26.03
N ASP A 171 -16.98 12.75 27.14
CA ASP A 171 -16.44 12.99 28.47
C ASP A 171 -15.11 12.24 28.67
N VAL A 172 -14.02 12.95 28.40
CA VAL A 172 -12.65 12.46 28.56
C VAL A 172 -12.32 12.22 30.03
N GLU A 173 -12.98 12.92 30.96
CA GLU A 173 -12.68 12.73 32.37
C GLU A 173 -13.04 11.32 32.83
N THR A 174 -14.19 10.83 32.39
CA THR A 174 -14.72 9.49 32.70
C THR A 174 -14.08 8.39 31.85
N TYR A 175 -13.83 8.61 30.56
CA TYR A 175 -13.46 7.56 29.61
C TYR A 175 -12.01 7.60 29.09
N TYR A 176 -11.12 8.32 29.77
CA TYR A 176 -9.76 8.58 29.32
C TYR A 176 -8.98 7.35 28.82
N TYR A 177 -8.73 6.36 29.69
CA TYR A 177 -7.87 5.22 29.35
C TYR A 177 -8.43 4.35 28.22
N PRO A 178 -9.73 3.98 28.20
CA PRO A 178 -10.34 3.29 27.06
C PRO A 178 -10.18 4.04 25.74
N LEU A 179 -10.40 5.36 25.75
CA LEU A 179 -10.32 6.20 24.56
C LEU A 179 -8.87 6.33 24.04
N LEU A 180 -7.91 6.44 24.95
CA LEU A 180 -6.48 6.48 24.63
C LEU A 180 -6.01 5.16 24.01
N ILE A 181 -6.37 4.02 24.62
CA ILE A 181 -6.03 2.68 24.12
C ILE A 181 -6.68 2.45 22.74
N HIS A 182 -7.95 2.80 22.59
CA HIS A 182 -8.65 2.72 21.30
C HIS A 182 -7.95 3.56 20.24
N SER A 183 -7.58 4.80 20.56
CA SER A 183 -6.88 5.71 19.64
C SER A 183 -5.52 5.15 19.20
N TYR A 184 -4.78 4.46 20.09
CA TYR A 184 -3.55 3.77 19.70
C TYR A 184 -3.80 2.67 18.68
N PHE A 185 -4.72 1.74 18.96
CA PHE A 185 -5.02 0.65 18.03
C PHE A 185 -5.54 1.17 16.69
N ALA A 186 -6.41 2.18 16.71
CA ALA A 186 -6.92 2.79 15.48
C ALA A 186 -5.81 3.47 14.68
N THR A 187 -4.90 4.20 15.33
CA THR A 187 -3.77 4.85 14.66
C THR A 187 -2.81 3.83 14.03
N ILE A 188 -2.48 2.74 14.75
CA ILE A 188 -1.69 1.63 14.18
C ILE A 188 -2.41 1.04 12.96
N GLY A 189 -3.72 0.86 13.05
CA GLY A 189 -4.56 0.38 11.95
C GLY A 189 -4.49 1.29 10.72
N TYR A 190 -4.72 2.60 10.89
CA TYR A 190 -4.65 3.59 9.82
C TYR A 190 -3.29 3.63 9.12
N ILE A 191 -2.20 3.66 9.91
CA ILE A 191 -0.85 3.63 9.35
C ILE A 191 -0.59 2.33 8.59
N THR A 192 -1.04 1.19 9.12
CA THR A 192 -0.88 -0.10 8.44
C THR A 192 -1.66 -0.14 7.12
N ILE A 193 -2.84 0.47 7.05
CA ILE A 193 -3.60 0.61 5.79
C ILE A 193 -2.78 1.37 4.75
N VAL A 194 -2.30 2.58 5.10
CA VAL A 194 -1.56 3.42 4.15
C VAL A 194 -0.33 2.70 3.65
N VAL A 195 0.47 2.14 4.57
CA VAL A 195 1.69 1.42 4.21
C VAL A 195 1.37 0.23 3.31
N ALA A 196 0.40 -0.62 3.68
CA ALA A 196 0.09 -1.80 2.89
C ALA A 196 -0.41 -1.48 1.47
N MET A 197 -1.34 -0.53 1.36
CA MET A 197 -1.98 -0.18 0.08
C MET A 197 -1.01 0.57 -0.84
N ASP A 198 -0.19 1.46 -0.30
CA ASP A 198 0.77 2.21 -1.13
C ASP A 198 1.90 1.31 -1.60
N THR A 199 2.40 0.40 -0.76
CA THR A 199 3.50 -0.48 -1.16
C THR A 199 3.08 -1.60 -2.10
N ILE A 200 1.85 -2.13 -2.00
CA ILE A 200 1.35 -3.11 -2.97
C ILE A 200 1.12 -2.45 -4.34
N ASN A 201 0.61 -1.22 -4.38
CA ASN A 201 0.48 -0.45 -5.62
C ASN A 201 1.84 -0.12 -6.23
N LEU A 202 2.81 0.29 -5.41
CA LEU A 202 4.19 0.46 -5.84
C LEU A 202 4.74 -0.83 -6.47
N LEU A 203 4.49 -2.00 -5.88
CA LEU A 203 4.91 -3.28 -6.45
C LEU A 203 4.31 -3.52 -7.83
N TYR A 204 3.01 -3.25 -8.04
CA TYR A 204 2.38 -3.39 -9.35
C TYR A 204 2.98 -2.43 -10.39
N VAL A 205 3.25 -1.18 -10.00
CA VAL A 205 3.93 -0.21 -10.86
C VAL A 205 5.32 -0.70 -11.23
N GLN A 206 6.11 -1.19 -10.27
CA GLN A 206 7.45 -1.70 -10.53
C GLN A 206 7.44 -2.94 -11.42
N HIS A 207 6.43 -3.81 -11.29
CA HIS A 207 6.22 -4.93 -12.21
C HIS A 207 5.92 -4.45 -13.63
N ALA A 208 5.03 -3.48 -13.80
CA ALA A 208 4.74 -2.87 -15.11
C ALA A 208 6.01 -2.27 -15.74
N CYS A 209 6.82 -1.53 -14.97
CA CYS A 209 8.09 -0.97 -15.41
C CYS A 209 9.10 -2.04 -15.83
N ALA A 210 9.13 -3.19 -15.13
CA ALA A 210 9.97 -4.33 -15.50
C ALA A 210 9.57 -4.87 -16.88
N LEU A 211 8.27 -5.04 -17.13
CA LEU A 211 7.75 -5.48 -18.42
C LEU A 211 8.04 -4.47 -19.54
N CYS A 212 7.91 -3.16 -19.28
CA CYS A 212 8.32 -2.13 -20.23
C CYS A 212 9.81 -2.22 -20.59
N THR A 213 10.66 -2.55 -19.62
CA THR A 213 12.11 -2.71 -19.85
C THR A 213 12.39 -3.95 -20.71
N ILE A 214 11.69 -5.05 -20.45
CA ILE A 214 11.77 -6.27 -21.27
C ILE A 214 11.31 -5.97 -22.71
N LEU A 215 10.21 -5.23 -22.87
CA LEU A 215 9.72 -4.80 -24.18
C LEU A 215 10.76 -3.95 -24.92
N GLY A 216 11.38 -2.99 -24.24
CA GLY A 216 12.44 -2.16 -24.82
C GLY A 216 13.63 -2.99 -25.30
N TYR A 217 14.03 -4.00 -24.52
CA TYR A 217 15.07 -4.94 -24.91
C TYR A 217 14.73 -5.74 -26.17
N TYR A 218 13.50 -6.25 -26.28
CA TYR A 218 13.06 -6.97 -27.48
C TYR A 218 13.05 -6.06 -28.72
N LEU A 219 12.58 -4.81 -28.58
CA LEU A 219 12.60 -3.85 -29.68
C LEU A 219 14.02 -3.50 -30.12
N GLU A 220 14.95 -3.30 -29.19
CA GLU A 220 16.35 -3.01 -29.51
C GLU A 220 17.02 -4.17 -30.26
N ASN A 221 16.73 -5.41 -29.87
CA ASN A 221 17.24 -6.59 -30.55
C ASN A 221 16.71 -6.72 -31.98
N ILE A 222 15.42 -6.42 -32.21
CA ILE A 222 14.80 -6.43 -33.55
C ILE A 222 15.50 -5.42 -34.46
N VAL A 223 15.70 -4.19 -33.97
CA VAL A 223 16.37 -3.14 -34.75
C VAL A 223 17.80 -3.55 -35.11
N LYS A 224 18.55 -4.10 -34.16
CA LYS A 224 19.92 -4.58 -34.41
C LYS A 224 19.98 -5.76 -35.39
N SER A 225 18.95 -6.62 -35.42
CA SER A 225 18.88 -7.72 -36.40
C SER A 225 18.47 -7.25 -37.80
N ASP A 226 17.64 -6.21 -37.93
CA ASP A 226 17.23 -5.65 -39.24
C ASP A 226 18.40 -4.93 -39.96
N ASP A 227 19.37 -4.42 -39.21
CA ASP A 227 20.61 -3.86 -39.77
C ASP A 227 21.56 -4.93 -40.37
N LEU A 228 21.27 -6.23 -40.16
CA LEU A 228 22.03 -7.39 -40.67
C LEU A 228 21.22 -8.10 -41.79
N GLU A 229 21.46 -7.69 -43.03
CA GLU A 229 20.95 -8.28 -44.29
C GLU A 229 19.42 -8.47 -44.40
N ILE A 230 18.75 -7.46 -44.95
CA ILE A 230 17.35 -7.55 -45.42
C ILE A 230 17.28 -8.54 -46.58
N ASP A 231 16.87 -9.78 -46.30
CA ASP A 231 16.39 -10.69 -47.34
C ASP A 231 15.06 -10.15 -47.86
N LEU A 232 15.05 -9.63 -49.10
CA LEU A 232 13.92 -8.97 -49.72
C LEU A 232 12.72 -9.91 -50.00
N ILE A 233 12.89 -11.22 -49.80
CA ILE A 233 11.82 -12.23 -49.96
C ILE A 233 11.91 -13.28 -48.83
N PRO A 234 11.53 -12.94 -47.60
CA PRO A 234 11.55 -13.91 -46.52
C PRO A 234 10.43 -14.94 -46.73
N ASN A 235 10.76 -16.21 -46.52
CA ASN A 235 9.76 -17.27 -46.43
C ASN A 235 8.80 -16.92 -45.26
N PRO A 236 7.46 -16.95 -45.41
CA PRO A 236 6.51 -16.55 -44.35
C PRO A 236 6.67 -17.29 -43.01
N ARG A 237 7.43 -18.40 -42.99
CA ARG A 237 7.74 -19.20 -41.80
C ARG A 237 9.03 -18.78 -41.08
N ASP A 238 9.93 -18.05 -41.73
CA ASP A 238 11.28 -17.69 -41.25
C ASP A 238 11.47 -16.19 -40.99
N ASP A 239 10.40 -15.38 -41.07
CA ASP A 239 10.47 -13.97 -40.70
C ASP A 239 10.50 -13.83 -39.16
N GLU A 240 11.71 -14.03 -38.62
CA GLU A 240 12.03 -13.91 -37.20
C GLU A 240 11.74 -12.49 -36.69
N GLY A 241 11.97 -11.47 -37.53
CA GLY A 241 11.63 -10.07 -37.25
C GLY A 241 10.13 -9.85 -37.08
N HIS A 242 9.31 -10.36 -38.00
CA HIS A 242 7.85 -10.29 -37.90
C HIS A 242 7.32 -11.03 -36.67
N ARG A 243 7.88 -12.20 -36.34
CA ARG A 243 7.51 -12.94 -35.15
C ARG A 243 7.87 -12.19 -33.87
N ALA A 244 9.08 -11.64 -33.80
CA ALA A 244 9.54 -10.85 -32.66
C ALA A 244 8.71 -9.57 -32.48
N MET A 245 8.37 -8.89 -33.58
CA MET A 245 7.50 -7.71 -33.57
C MET A 245 6.09 -8.05 -33.08
N LYS A 246 5.54 -9.20 -33.49
CA LYS A 246 4.25 -9.69 -32.99
C LYS A 246 4.28 -9.94 -31.48
N GLU A 247 5.35 -10.50 -30.94
CA GLU A 247 5.52 -10.67 -29.49
C GLU A 247 5.66 -9.32 -28.76
N CYS A 248 6.36 -8.34 -29.35
CA CYS A 248 6.44 -6.98 -28.80
C CYS A 248 5.05 -6.32 -28.72
N ILE A 249 4.23 -6.43 -29.77
CA ILE A 249 2.87 -5.89 -29.79
C ILE A 249 2.00 -6.55 -28.71
N LYS A 250 2.09 -7.88 -28.56
CA LYS A 250 1.38 -8.60 -27.49
C LYS A 250 1.80 -8.11 -26.11
N LEU A 251 3.10 -7.99 -25.86
CA LEU A 251 3.62 -7.53 -24.58
C LEU A 251 3.22 -6.07 -24.29
N HIS A 252 3.28 -5.20 -25.30
CA HIS A 252 2.84 -3.82 -25.17
C HIS A 252 1.37 -3.73 -24.77
N ASN A 253 0.48 -4.47 -25.45
CA ASN A 253 -0.93 -4.53 -25.11
C ASN A 253 -1.16 -5.12 -23.71
N HIS A 254 -0.39 -6.14 -23.32
CA HIS A 254 -0.44 -6.73 -21.98
C HIS A 254 -0.10 -5.71 -20.90
N VAL A 255 0.96 -4.92 -21.10
CA VAL A 255 1.34 -3.83 -20.18
C VAL A 255 0.27 -2.75 -20.10
N ILE A 256 -0.30 -2.33 -21.24
CA ILE A 256 -1.40 -1.35 -21.26
C ILE A 256 -2.58 -1.85 -20.42
N MET A 257 -3.00 -3.10 -20.61
CA MET A 257 -4.09 -3.69 -19.84
C MET A 257 -3.78 -3.75 -18.34
N LEU A 258 -2.53 -4.09 -17.98
CA LEU A 258 -2.10 -4.10 -16.57
C LEU A 258 -2.15 -2.71 -15.94
N VAL A 259 -1.74 -1.67 -16.67
CA VAL A 259 -1.79 -0.27 -16.20
C VAL A 259 -3.24 0.23 -16.14
N LEU A 260 -4.09 -0.09 -17.13
CA LEU A 260 -5.50 0.30 -17.10
C LEU A 260 -6.23 -0.35 -15.91
N ASN A 261 -5.97 -1.62 -15.62
CA ASN A 261 -6.52 -2.30 -14.46
C ASN A 261 -6.01 -1.76 -13.12
N LEU A 262 -4.85 -1.07 -13.11
CA LEU A 262 -4.30 -0.43 -11.92
C LEU A 262 -4.93 0.96 -11.67
N LEU A 263 -5.42 1.62 -12.72
CA LEU A 263 -5.96 2.98 -12.65
C LEU A 263 -7.49 3.06 -12.42
N ASN A 264 -8.22 1.97 -12.69
CA ASN A 264 -9.68 1.85 -12.49
C ASN A 264 -10.01 1.26 -11.11
#